data_AF-A0A0D6DSK7-F1
#
_entry.id   AF-A0A0D6DSK7-F1
#
_cell.length_a   1.000
_cell.length_b   1.000
_cell.length_c   1.000
_cell.angle_alpha   90.00
_cell.angle_beta   90.00
_cell.angle_gamma   90.00
#
_symmetry.space_group_name_H-M   'P 1'
#
loop_
_entity.id
_entity.type
_entity.pdbx_description
1 polymer ?
#
loop_
_entity_poly.entity_id
_entity_poly.type
_entity_poly.pdbx_seq_one_letter_code
_entity_poly.pdbx_strand_id
1 'polypeptide(L)'
;IPLWQVPEIRRFYGMDNGGGYDIWPKTAALATPFNFDEVDSQWPKGHCVAVRITSEDPDDGFKPTGGKVKEISFKSKPNVWGYFSVKSGGGIHEFADSQFGHVFAYGVSRSAAITNMSLALKDIQIRGEIHSNVDYTVDLL
;
A
#
# COMPACT_ATOMS: atom_id res chain seq x y z
N ILE A 1 6.99 -17.60 16.15
CA ILE A 1 5.65 -18.20 15.95
C ILE A 1 5.71 -18.99 14.66
N PRO A 2 5.43 -20.30 14.65
CA PRO A 2 5.31 -21.10 13.44
C PRO A 2 4.36 -20.48 12.38
N LEU A 3 4.73 -20.56 11.10
CA LEU A 3 3.95 -19.94 10.01
C LEU A 3 2.52 -20.47 9.92
N TRP A 4 2.33 -21.78 10.12
CA TRP A 4 1.01 -22.43 10.08
C TRP A 4 0.07 -21.95 11.19
N GLN A 5 0.59 -21.25 12.20
CA GLN A 5 -0.25 -20.57 13.17
C GLN A 5 -0.77 -19.26 12.57
N VAL A 6 0.04 -18.43 11.91
CA VAL A 6 -0.30 -17.02 11.55
C VAL A 6 -1.67 -16.88 10.83
N PRO A 7 -2.61 -16.02 11.28
CA PRO A 7 -3.97 -15.97 10.74
C PRO A 7 -4.01 -15.66 9.26
N GLU A 8 -3.16 -14.74 8.78
CA GLU A 8 -3.12 -14.32 7.40
C GLU A 8 -2.62 -15.45 6.49
N ILE A 9 -1.65 -16.24 6.97
CA ILE A 9 -1.15 -17.42 6.26
C ILE A 9 -2.23 -18.49 6.22
N ARG A 10 -2.91 -18.76 7.35
CA ARG A 10 -4.04 -19.69 7.41
C ARG A 10 -5.15 -19.28 6.44
N ARG A 11 -5.53 -18.00 6.45
CA ARG A 11 -6.50 -17.41 5.51
C ARG A 11 -6.06 -17.57 4.06
N PHE A 12 -4.78 -17.37 3.77
CA PHE A 12 -4.22 -17.55 2.43
C PHE A 12 -4.36 -18.99 1.92
N TYR A 13 -4.25 -19.99 2.80
CA TYR A 13 -4.45 -21.41 2.47
C TYR A 13 -5.87 -21.94 2.75
N GLY A 14 -6.84 -21.05 3.03
CA GLY A 14 -8.23 -21.46 3.30
C GLY A 14 -8.44 -22.22 4.61
N MET A 15 -7.46 -22.20 5.50
CA MET A 15 -7.54 -22.80 6.84
C MET A 15 -8.31 -21.89 7.78
N ASP A 16 -8.95 -22.48 8.79
CA ASP A 16 -9.61 -21.70 9.85
C ASP A 16 -8.59 -20.78 10.53
N ASN A 17 -8.83 -19.47 10.44
CA ASN A 17 -7.96 -18.43 10.98
C ASN A 17 -8.59 -17.74 12.20
N GLY A 18 -9.76 -18.21 12.64
CA GLY A 18 -10.47 -17.75 13.84
C GLY A 18 -10.71 -16.25 13.92
N GLY A 19 -10.92 -15.58 12.79
CA GLY A 19 -11.29 -14.17 12.70
C GLY A 19 -10.13 -13.16 12.84
N GLY A 20 -10.49 -11.88 13.00
CA GLY A 20 -9.57 -10.74 12.92
C GLY A 20 -8.50 -10.66 14.02
N TYR A 21 -7.67 -9.61 13.95
CA TYR A 21 -6.45 -9.44 14.74
C TYR A 21 -6.63 -9.58 16.27
N ASP A 22 -7.80 -9.21 16.80
CA ASP A 22 -8.06 -9.13 18.25
C ASP A 22 -8.19 -10.49 18.96
N ILE A 23 -8.50 -11.56 18.22
CA ILE A 23 -8.74 -12.92 18.79
C ILE A 23 -7.67 -13.93 18.42
N TRP A 24 -6.71 -13.52 17.59
CA TRP A 24 -5.60 -14.31 17.10
C TRP A 24 -4.85 -15.13 18.17
N PRO A 25 -4.45 -14.60 19.36
CA PRO A 25 -3.68 -15.37 20.33
C PRO A 25 -4.40 -16.64 20.82
N LYS A 26 -5.74 -16.59 20.92
CA LYS A 26 -6.57 -17.73 21.32
C LYS A 26 -6.69 -18.73 20.17
N THR A 27 -6.87 -18.25 18.94
CA THR A 27 -6.95 -19.10 17.75
C THR A 27 -5.61 -19.77 17.45
N ALA A 28 -4.48 -19.07 17.60
CA ALA A 28 -3.13 -19.59 17.39
C ALA A 28 -2.83 -20.81 18.26
N ALA A 29 -3.31 -20.78 19.52
CA ALA A 29 -3.13 -21.86 20.47
C ALA A 29 -3.93 -23.13 20.13
N LEU A 30 -5.02 -22.97 19.38
CA LEU A 30 -5.89 -24.07 18.91
C LEU A 30 -5.63 -24.46 17.45
N ALA A 31 -4.73 -23.74 16.76
CA ALA A 31 -4.42 -23.99 15.37
C ALA A 31 -3.81 -25.38 15.20
N THR A 32 -4.21 -26.08 14.15
CA THR A 32 -3.59 -27.33 13.72
C THR A 32 -2.51 -27.07 12.67
N PRO A 33 -1.36 -27.76 12.73
CA PRO A 33 -0.36 -27.68 11.68
C PRO A 33 -0.90 -28.25 10.37
N PHE A 34 -0.43 -27.72 9.26
CA PHE A 34 -0.69 -28.21 7.91
C PHE A 34 0.60 -28.14 7.09
N ASN A 35 0.73 -29.02 6.09
CA ASN A 35 1.88 -29.06 5.21
C ASN A 35 1.67 -28.05 4.06
N PHE A 36 2.60 -27.10 3.92
CA PHE A 36 2.56 -26.08 2.86
C PHE A 36 2.74 -26.68 1.46
N ASP A 37 3.39 -27.85 1.34
CA ASP A 37 3.63 -28.51 0.06
C ASP A 37 2.43 -29.34 -0.42
N GLU A 38 1.44 -29.58 0.45
CA GLU A 38 0.27 -30.43 0.17
C GLU A 38 -1.05 -29.63 0.05
N VAL A 39 -1.03 -28.33 0.34
CA VAL A 39 -2.21 -27.48 0.30
C VAL A 39 -2.07 -26.39 -0.76
N ASP A 40 -3.13 -26.21 -1.55
CA ASP A 40 -3.22 -25.09 -2.48
C ASP A 40 -3.60 -23.80 -1.77
N SER A 41 -2.96 -22.70 -2.16
CA SER A 41 -3.40 -21.37 -1.76
C SER A 41 -4.77 -21.05 -2.37
N GLN A 42 -5.52 -20.17 -1.71
CA GLN A 42 -6.74 -19.60 -2.24
C GLN A 42 -6.46 -18.81 -3.51
N TRP A 43 -7.32 -19.00 -4.52
CA TRP A 43 -7.19 -18.28 -5.78
C TRP A 43 -7.28 -16.77 -5.57
N PRO A 44 -6.39 -15.97 -6.19
CA PRO A 44 -6.46 -14.51 -6.14
C PRO A 44 -7.83 -14.01 -6.61
N LYS A 45 -8.43 -13.09 -5.84
CA LYS A 45 -9.79 -12.58 -6.12
C LYS A 45 -9.81 -11.37 -7.06
N GLY A 46 -8.64 -10.83 -7.42
CA GLY A 46 -8.50 -9.66 -8.26
C GLY A 46 -7.04 -9.21 -8.34
N HIS A 47 -6.85 -7.96 -8.73
CA HIS A 47 -5.56 -7.33 -8.97
C HIS A 47 -5.34 -6.17 -8.01
N CYS A 48 -4.09 -5.97 -7.60
CA CYS A 48 -3.65 -4.82 -6.84
C CYS A 48 -2.58 -4.07 -7.65
N VAL A 49 -2.72 -2.76 -7.76
CA VAL A 49 -1.69 -1.84 -8.25
C VAL A 49 -1.20 -1.05 -7.04
N ALA A 50 0.11 -0.93 -6.90
CA ALA A 50 0.74 -0.19 -5.82
C ALA A 50 1.66 0.87 -6.40
N VAL A 51 1.58 2.10 -5.88
CA VAL A 51 2.36 3.25 -6.32
C VAL A 51 3.11 3.82 -5.12
N ARG A 52 4.44 3.90 -5.25
CA ARG A 52 5.30 4.65 -4.32
C ARG A 52 5.14 6.14 -4.62
N ILE A 53 4.81 6.92 -3.59
CA ILE A 53 4.79 8.38 -3.67
C ILE A 53 6.14 8.86 -3.13
N THR A 54 6.95 9.42 -4.02
CA THR A 54 8.32 9.86 -3.74
C THR A 54 8.44 11.37 -3.84
N SER A 55 9.38 11.94 -3.09
CA SER A 55 9.74 13.35 -3.18
C SER A 55 10.76 13.61 -4.28
N GLU A 56 10.54 13.07 -5.48
CA GLU A 56 11.46 13.21 -6.62
C GLU A 56 10.88 14.15 -7.66
N ASP A 57 11.75 14.85 -8.39
CA ASP A 57 11.36 15.74 -9.49
C ASP A 57 11.47 15.02 -10.85
N PRO A 58 10.36 14.59 -11.48
CA PRO A 58 10.40 13.91 -12.78
C PRO A 58 10.98 14.78 -13.89
N ASP A 59 10.83 16.11 -13.80
CA ASP A 59 11.29 17.06 -14.82
C ASP A 59 12.81 17.31 -14.75
N ASP A 60 13.43 17.00 -13.61
CA ASP A 60 14.89 17.07 -13.39
C ASP A 60 15.50 15.67 -13.19
N GLY A 61 15.00 14.68 -13.92
CA GLY A 61 15.56 13.33 -13.97
C GLY A 61 15.38 12.53 -12.68
N PHE A 62 14.27 12.73 -11.98
CA PHE A 62 13.92 12.09 -10.71
C PHE A 62 14.91 12.38 -9.58
N LYS A 63 15.52 13.57 -9.57
CA LYS A 63 16.36 13.96 -8.44
C LYS A 63 15.52 14.03 -7.15
N PRO A 64 16.00 13.44 -6.05
CA PRO A 64 15.35 13.59 -4.75
C PRO A 64 15.32 15.05 -4.32
N THR A 65 14.17 15.46 -3.81
CA THR A 65 13.91 16.77 -3.21
C THR A 65 13.60 16.59 -1.72
N GLY A 66 14.12 17.51 -0.91
CA GLY A 66 13.86 17.60 0.52
C GLY A 66 13.27 18.98 0.83
N GLY A 67 12.61 19.09 1.97
CA GLY A 67 11.98 20.36 2.38
C GLY A 67 10.71 20.17 3.18
N LYS A 68 10.06 21.29 3.50
CA LYS A 68 8.82 21.30 4.28
C LYS A 68 7.63 20.86 3.45
N VAL A 69 6.82 20.01 4.05
CA VAL A 69 5.52 19.59 3.52
C VAL A 69 4.44 20.43 4.18
N LYS A 70 3.79 21.29 3.40
CA LYS A 70 2.72 22.14 3.89
C LYS A 70 1.43 21.35 4.08
N GLU A 71 1.07 20.54 3.09
CA GLU A 71 -0.20 19.83 3.06
C GLU A 71 -0.07 18.52 2.27
N ILE A 72 -0.60 17.43 2.82
CA ILE A 72 -0.90 16.20 2.09
C ILE A 72 -2.38 15.90 2.29
N SER A 73 -3.12 15.83 1.17
CA SER A 73 -4.53 15.44 1.15
C SER A 73 -4.67 14.18 0.31
N PHE A 74 -5.04 13.08 0.97
CA PHE A 74 -5.43 11.83 0.34
C PHE A 74 -6.67 11.29 1.06
N LYS A 75 -7.68 10.89 0.30
CA LYS A 75 -8.91 10.30 0.83
C LYS A 75 -9.03 8.88 0.34
N SER A 76 -8.97 7.93 1.27
CA SER A 76 -9.24 6.52 0.97
C SER A 76 -10.63 6.36 0.39
N LYS A 77 -10.75 5.48 -0.61
CA LYS A 77 -12.00 5.05 -1.24
C LYS A 77 -12.16 3.54 -1.01
N PRO A 78 -13.34 2.93 -1.20
CA PRO A 78 -13.55 1.51 -0.94
C PRO A 78 -12.51 0.56 -1.56
N ASN A 79 -11.98 0.90 -2.74
CA ASN A 79 -10.97 0.10 -3.46
C ASN A 79 -9.58 0.75 -3.48
N VAL A 80 -9.35 1.83 -2.72
CA VAL A 80 -8.09 2.57 -2.73
C VAL A 80 -7.74 3.01 -1.32
N TRP A 81 -6.56 2.63 -0.86
CA TRP A 81 -6.03 3.04 0.44
C TRP A 81 -4.57 3.44 0.30
N GLY A 82 -4.05 4.13 1.30
CA GLY A 82 -2.66 4.57 1.26
C GLY A 82 -2.16 4.97 2.63
N TYR A 83 -0.84 4.97 2.77
CA TYR A 83 -0.14 5.32 3.98
C TYR A 83 0.90 6.38 3.65
N PHE A 84 1.01 7.39 4.52
CA PHE A 84 1.99 8.46 4.41
C PHE A 84 2.77 8.56 5.71
N SER A 85 4.11 8.58 5.62
CA SER A 85 5.01 8.72 6.78
C SER A 85 5.15 10.18 7.24
N VAL A 86 4.74 11.13 6.41
CA VAL A 86 4.77 12.57 6.68
C VAL A 86 3.35 13.11 6.79
N LYS A 87 3.13 14.04 7.74
CA LYS A 87 1.87 14.76 7.93
C LYS A 87 2.02 16.22 7.50
N SER A 88 0.91 16.90 7.26
CA SER A 88 0.88 18.35 7.01
C SER A 88 1.65 19.12 8.09
N GLY A 89 2.56 20.00 7.69
CA GLY A 89 3.49 20.72 8.57
C GLY A 89 4.79 19.98 8.88
N GLY A 90 4.95 18.74 8.42
CA GLY A 90 6.19 17.97 8.51
C GLY A 90 7.22 18.36 7.45
N GLY A 91 8.21 17.49 7.24
CA GLY A 91 9.23 17.70 6.21
C GLY A 91 9.90 16.39 5.82
N ILE A 92 10.53 16.40 4.65
CA ILE A 92 11.32 15.29 4.11
C ILE A 92 12.79 15.71 4.16
N HIS A 93 13.62 14.84 4.73
CA HIS A 93 15.05 15.07 4.86
C HIS A 93 15.81 14.29 3.80
N GLU A 94 16.87 14.89 3.26
CA GLU A 94 17.80 14.28 2.28
C GLU A 94 18.49 12.97 2.73
N PHE A 95 18.49 12.65 4.03
CA PHE A 95 19.08 11.41 4.55
C PHE A 95 18.06 10.27 4.66
N ALA A 96 16.78 10.53 4.39
CA ALA A 96 15.74 9.51 4.33
C ALA A 96 15.50 9.08 2.88
N ASP A 97 14.89 7.90 2.70
CA ASP A 97 14.33 7.50 1.40
C ASP A 97 13.33 8.59 0.93
N SER A 98 13.35 8.92 -0.36
CA SER A 98 12.41 9.86 -0.99
C SER A 98 10.97 9.37 -0.90
N GLN A 99 10.73 8.07 -0.70
CA GLN A 99 9.38 7.55 -0.48
C GLN A 99 8.80 7.99 0.86
N PHE A 100 7.79 8.85 0.79
CA PHE A 100 7.00 9.28 1.95
C PHE A 100 5.55 8.80 1.89
N GLY A 101 5.11 8.18 0.80
CA GLY A 101 3.78 7.60 0.67
C GLY A 101 3.74 6.30 -0.11
N HIS A 102 2.70 5.51 0.12
CA HIS A 102 2.42 4.28 -0.62
C HIS A 102 0.92 4.13 -0.79
N VAL A 103 0.45 4.16 -2.03
CA VAL A 103 -0.97 4.06 -2.39
C VAL A 103 -1.21 2.71 -3.06
N PHE A 104 -2.32 2.08 -2.71
CA PHE A 104 -2.75 0.79 -3.23
C PHE A 104 -4.16 0.93 -3.80
N ALA A 105 -4.38 0.31 -4.95
CA ALA A 105 -5.68 0.23 -5.60
C ALA A 105 -5.99 -1.21 -5.97
N TYR A 106 -7.18 -1.66 -5.60
CA TYR A 106 -7.70 -2.99 -5.92
C TYR A 106 -8.71 -2.91 -7.07
N GLY A 107 -8.79 -3.98 -7.87
CA GLY A 107 -9.85 -4.16 -8.85
C GLY A 107 -10.04 -5.61 -9.23
N VAL A 108 -11.24 -6.01 -9.65
CA VAL A 108 -11.53 -7.39 -10.10
C VAL A 108 -10.74 -7.78 -11.35
N SER A 109 -10.28 -6.80 -12.13
CA SER A 109 -9.38 -6.97 -13.27
C SER A 109 -8.20 -6.00 -13.16
N ARG A 110 -7.11 -6.29 -13.87
CA ARG A 110 -5.95 -5.39 -13.94
C ARG A 110 -6.33 -3.99 -14.39
N SER A 111 -7.18 -3.90 -15.42
CA SER A 111 -7.66 -2.61 -15.92
C SER A 111 -8.46 -1.84 -14.85
N ALA A 112 -9.33 -2.52 -14.09
CA ALA A 112 -10.10 -1.89 -13.03
C ALA A 112 -9.20 -1.37 -11.90
N ALA A 113 -8.15 -2.11 -11.53
CA ALA A 113 -7.18 -1.68 -10.52
C ALA A 113 -6.39 -0.44 -10.99
N ILE A 114 -5.98 -0.39 -12.26
CA ILE A 114 -5.31 0.78 -12.86
C ILE A 114 -6.24 1.99 -12.90
N THR A 115 -7.50 1.82 -13.32
CA THR A 115 -8.49 2.91 -13.33
C THR A 115 -8.71 3.46 -11.92
N ASN A 116 -8.85 2.59 -10.92
CA ASN A 116 -8.99 3.00 -9.52
C ASN A 116 -7.74 3.75 -9.03
N MET A 117 -6.54 3.33 -9.41
CA MET A 117 -5.29 4.02 -9.07
C MET A 117 -5.22 5.41 -9.73
N SER A 118 -5.43 5.50 -11.05
CA SER A 118 -5.37 6.77 -11.79
C SER A 118 -6.35 7.80 -11.23
N LEU A 119 -7.58 7.39 -10.89
CA LEU A 119 -8.57 8.26 -10.25
C LEU A 119 -8.17 8.68 -8.82
N ALA A 120 -7.46 7.83 -8.08
CA ALA A 120 -7.00 8.17 -6.75
C ALA A 120 -5.83 9.13 -6.77
N LEU A 121 -4.86 8.93 -7.67
CA LEU A 121 -3.69 9.80 -7.82
C LEU A 121 -4.10 11.21 -8.26
N LYS A 122 -5.09 11.35 -9.16
CA LYS A 122 -5.64 12.66 -9.57
C LYS A 122 -6.25 13.46 -8.42
N ASP A 123 -6.69 12.80 -7.36
CA ASP A 123 -7.28 13.44 -6.18
C ASP A 123 -6.24 13.75 -5.09
N ILE A 124 -5.00 13.24 -5.21
CA ILE A 124 -3.93 13.51 -4.26
C ILE A 124 -3.49 14.96 -4.42
N GLN A 125 -3.42 15.69 -3.31
CA GLN A 125 -2.83 17.02 -3.28
C GLN A 125 -1.63 17.02 -2.34
N ILE A 126 -0.48 17.42 -2.87
CA ILE A 126 0.77 17.55 -2.13
C ILE A 126 1.27 18.96 -2.36
N ARG A 127 1.46 19.71 -1.28
CA ARG A 127 1.94 21.10 -1.34
C ARG A 127 3.11 21.27 -0.39
N GLY A 128 4.12 22.01 -0.81
CA GLY A 128 5.31 22.28 -0.01
C GLY A 128 6.47 22.69 -0.88
N GLU A 129 7.66 22.49 -0.33
CA GLU A 129 8.96 22.74 -0.99
C GLU A 129 9.44 21.52 -1.81
N ILE A 130 8.74 20.40 -1.71
CA ILE A 130 9.09 19.15 -2.40
C ILE A 130 8.39 19.04 -3.75
N HIS A 131 9.04 18.34 -4.67
CA HIS A 131 8.40 17.80 -5.87
C HIS A 131 7.90 16.39 -5.59
N SER A 132 6.96 15.90 -6.40
CA SER A 132 6.48 14.53 -6.27
C SER A 132 6.26 13.87 -7.61
N ASN A 133 6.41 12.56 -7.65
CA ASN A 133 6.18 11.75 -8.85
C ASN A 133 4.68 11.53 -9.19
N VAL A 134 3.75 12.17 -8.48
CA VAL A 134 2.30 11.90 -8.60
C VAL A 134 1.79 12.21 -10.00
N ASP A 135 2.02 13.42 -10.50
CA ASP A 135 1.51 13.85 -11.81
C ASP A 135 2.10 13.02 -12.94
N TYR A 136 3.41 12.75 -12.90
CA TYR A 136 4.07 11.82 -13.82
C TYR A 136 3.43 10.42 -13.77
N THR A 137 3.11 9.91 -12.58
CA THR A 137 2.50 8.58 -12.44
C THR A 137 1.05 8.55 -12.95
N VAL A 138 0.33 9.66 -12.86
CA VAL A 138 -1.01 9.80 -13.48
C VAL A 138 -0.91 9.68 -15.00
N ASP A 139 0.07 10.31 -15.62
CA ASP A 139 0.25 10.28 -17.09
C ASP A 139 0.75 8.92 -17.59
N LEU A 140 1.48 8.17 -16.74
CA LEU A 140 1.97 6.83 -17.06
C LEU A 140 0.85 5.76 -17.10
N LEU A 141 -0.24 5.94 -16.32
CA LEU A 141 -1.29 4.95 -16.08
C LEU A 141 -2.52 5.13 -16.98
#